data_AF-A0A023DX75-F1
#
_entry.id   AF-A0A023DX75-F1
#
_cell.length_a   1.000
_cell.length_b   1.000
_cell.length_c   1.000
_cell.angle_alpha   90.00
_cell.angle_beta   90.00
_cell.angle_gamma   90.00
#
_symmetry.space_group_name_H-M   'P 1'
#
loop_
_entity.id
_entity.type
_entity.pdbx_description
1 polymer ?
#
loop_
_entity_poly.entity_id
_entity_poly.type
_entity_poly.pdbx_seq_one_letter_code
_entity_poly.pdbx_strand_id
1 'polypeptide(L)' 'MTKSYSNDLRQRVIEYLDEGNSCIEASQLVKMNVSMIGRWHRKYRQEGSYFPKRRVMTQKKIDLAAA' A
#
# COMPACT_ATOMS: atom_id res chain seq x y z
N MET A 1 4.15 -0.07 17.52
CA MET A 1 3.73 -0.75 16.27
C MET A 1 2.87 0.20 15.46
N THR A 2 3.24 0.53 14.22
CA THR A 2 2.40 1.36 13.34
C THR A 2 1.37 0.44 12.66
N LYS A 3 0.09 0.59 13.00
CA LYS A 3 -0.99 -0.14 12.30
C LYS A 3 -1.00 0.31 10.84
N SER A 4 -0.99 -0.67 9.93
CA SER A 4 -1.21 -0.39 8.51
C SER A 4 -2.69 -0.06 8.31
N TYR A 5 -2.97 0.91 7.45
CA TYR A 5 -4.33 1.15 6.95
C TYR A 5 -4.88 -0.09 6.25
N SER A 6 -6.20 -0.26 6.33
CA SER A 6 -6.92 -1.36 5.67
C SER A 6 -6.68 -1.37 4.16
N ASN A 7 -6.69 -2.56 3.56
CA ASN A 7 -6.55 -2.73 2.12
C ASN A 7 -7.73 -2.13 1.35
N ASP A 8 -8.95 -2.24 1.90
CA ASP A 8 -10.15 -1.61 1.32
C ASP A 8 -9.99 -0.09 1.17
N LEU A 9 -9.47 0.57 2.22
CA LEU A 9 -9.21 2.01 2.19
C LEU A 9 -8.20 2.39 1.10
N ARG A 10 -7.15 1.58 0.92
CA ARG A 10 -6.14 1.80 -0.11
C ARG A 10 -6.73 1.66 -1.51
N GLN A 11 -7.54 0.63 -1.71
CA GLN A 11 -8.18 0.36 -2.98
C GLN A 11 -9.09 1.53 -3.38
N ARG A 12 -10.02 1.92 -2.49
CA ARG A 12 -10.96 3.03 -2.75
C ARG A 12 -10.24 4.35 -3.07
N VAL A 13 -9.15 4.65 -2.35
CA VAL A 13 -8.35 5.86 -2.60
C VAL A 13 -7.69 5.81 -3.97
N ILE A 14 -7.17 4.66 -4.39
CA ILE A 14 -6.49 4.54 -5.69
C ILE A 14 -7.50 4.55 -6.83
N GLU A 15 -8.64 3.85 -6.71
CA GLU A 15 -9.73 3.89 -7.69
C GLU A 15 -10.21 5.33 -7.91
N TYR A 16 -10.42 6.09 -6.82
CA TYR A 16 -10.79 7.50 -6.90
C TYR A 16 -9.75 8.36 -7.63
N LEU A 17 -8.45 8.07 -7.50
CA LEU A 17 -7.40 8.78 -8.22
C LEU A 17 -7.28 8.36 -9.69
N ASP A 18 -7.56 7.09 -10.00
CA ASP A 18 -7.53 6.56 -11.37
C ASP A 18 -8.66 7.15 -12.23
N GLU A 19 -9.80 7.46 -11.61
CA GLU A 19 -10.89 8.25 -12.20
C GLU A 19 -10.50 9.70 -12.56
N GLY A 20 -9.30 10.15 -12.17
CA GLY A 20 -8.76 11.47 -12.47
C GLY A 20 -9.02 12.53 -11.38
N ASN A 21 -9.55 12.13 -10.23
CA ASN A 21 -9.76 13.06 -9.11
C ASN A 21 -8.45 13.47 -8.43
N SER A 22 -8.50 14.57 -7.68
CA SER A 22 -7.29 15.13 -7.06
C SER A 22 -6.91 14.42 -5.74
N CYS A 23 -5.60 14.33 -5.48
CA CYS A 23 -5.07 13.81 -4.21
C CYS A 23 -5.52 14.64 -2.99
N ILE A 24 -5.82 15.92 -3.20
CA ILE A 24 -6.30 16.84 -2.17
C ILE A 24 -7.75 16.50 -1.78
N GLU A 25 -8.61 16.22 -2.76
CA GLU A 25 -10.01 15.83 -2.53
C GLU A 25 -10.09 14.48 -1.81
N ALA A 26 -9.30 13.50 -2.28
CA ALA A 26 -9.19 12.20 -1.62
C ALA A 26 -8.73 12.34 -0.15
N SER A 27 -7.79 13.25 0.11
CA SER A 27 -7.31 13.57 1.46
C SER A 27 -8.40 14.13 2.36
N GLN A 28 -9.25 15.01 1.84
CA GLN A 28 -10.37 15.58 2.59
C GLN A 28 -11.46 14.53 2.89
N LEU A 29 -11.78 13.67 1.92
CA LEU A 29 -12.77 12.60 2.08
C LEU A 29 -12.35 11.57 3.13
N VAL A 30 -11.09 11.15 3.08
CA VAL A 30 -10.55 10.07 3.94
C VAL A 30 -9.87 10.62 5.20
N LYS A 31 -9.73 11.94 5.32
CA LYS A 31 -9.00 12.64 6.39
C LYS A 31 -7.57 12.08 6.57
N MET A 32 -6.92 11.80 5.44
CA MET A 32 -5.59 11.21 5.39
C MET A 32 -4.58 12.20 4.81
N ASN A 33 -3.31 12.07 5.16
CA ASN A 33 -2.27 12.95 4.62
C ASN A 33 -2.11 12.75 3.10
N VAL A 34 -2.18 13.84 2.33
CA VAL A 34 -1.98 13.89 0.87
C VAL A 34 -0.70 13.18 0.44
N SER A 35 0.40 13.32 1.21
CA SER A 35 1.68 12.67 0.91
C SER A 35 1.61 11.14 0.97
N MET A 36 0.77 10.60 1.87
CA MET A 36 0.55 9.16 1.98
C MET A 36 -0.21 8.63 0.77
N ILE A 37 -1.25 9.37 0.37
CA ILE A 37 -2.08 9.08 -0.80
C ILE A 37 -1.23 9.08 -2.08
N GLY A 38 -0.41 10.11 -2.28
CA GLY A 38 0.51 10.19 -3.41
C GLY A 38 1.53 9.04 -3.44
N ARG A 39 2.04 8.60 -2.29
CA ARG A 39 2.90 7.41 -2.19
C ARG A 39 2.17 6.13 -2.64
N TRP A 40 0.91 5.96 -2.26
CA TRP A 40 0.12 4.79 -2.66
C TRP A 40 -0.12 4.78 -4.16
N HIS A 41 -0.52 5.91 -4.73
CA HIS A 41 -0.74 6.03 -6.18
C HIS A 41 0.54 5.80 -6.99
N ARG A 42 1.67 6.39 -6.57
CA ARG A 42 2.97 6.14 -7.21
C ARG A 42 3.36 4.67 -7.16
N LYS A 43 3.16 4.02 -6.01
CA LYS A 43 3.47 2.60 -5.85
C LYS A 43 2.57 1.72 -6.71
N TYR A 44 1.29 2.05 -6.79
CA TYR A 44 0.33 1.39 -7.66
C TYR A 44 0.75 1.48 -9.13
N ARG A 45 1.14 2.66 -9.62
CA ARG A 45 1.65 2.85 -10.98
C ARG A 45 2.94 2.08 -11.28
N GLN A 46 3.74 1.74 -10.25
CA GLN A 46 5.00 1.02 -10.41
C GLN A 46 4.84 -0.51 -10.33
N GLU A 47 4.05 -1.01 -9.39
CA GLU A 47 3.90 -2.46 -9.13
C GLU A 47 2.61 -3.04 -9.71
N GLY A 48 1.64 -2.19 -10.12
CA GLY A 48 0.30 -2.62 -10.54
C GLY A 48 -0.56 -3.19 -9.41
N SER A 49 -0.12 -3.07 -8.16
CA SER A 49 -0.77 -3.70 -7.01
C SER A 49 -1.08 -2.71 -5.89
N TYR A 50 -2.32 -2.78 -5.38
CA TYR A 50 -2.82 -2.01 -4.24
C TYR A 50 -2.30 -2.52 -2.89
N PHE A 51 -1.88 -3.78 -2.85
CA PHE A 51 -1.56 -4.44 -1.60
C PHE A 51 -0.20 -3.98 -1.06
N PRO A 52 -0.08 -3.77 0.27
CA PRO A 52 1.24 -3.70 0.87
C PRO A 52 1.99 -4.98 0.53
N LYS A 53 3.13 -4.83 -0.16
CA LYS A 53 4.09 -5.91 -0.40
C LYS A 53 4.26 -6.69 0.91
N ARG A 54 3.98 -7.99 0.87
CA ARG A 54 4.20 -8.84 2.04
C ARG A 54 5.63 -8.60 2.49
N ARG A 55 5.85 -8.31 3.77
CA ARG A 55 7.21 -8.41 4.31
C ARG A 55 7.59 -9.87 4.14
N VAL A 56 8.40 -10.16 3.13
CA VAL A 56 9.05 -11.46 3.05
C VAL A 56 10.04 -11.42 4.20
N MET A 57 9.69 -12.03 5.33
CA MET A 57 10.74 -12.48 6.24
C MET A 57 11.57 -13.44 5.40
N THR A 58 12.83 -13.09 5.15
CA THR A 58 13.81 -14.06 4.65
C THR A 58 13.79 -15.22 5.63
N GLN A 59 13.11 -16.31 5.27
CA GLN A 59 13.29 -17.57 5.95
C GLN A 59 14.74 -17.94 5.65
N LYS A 60 15.65 -17.73 6.61
CA LYS A 60 16.95 -18.38 6.57
C LYS A 60 16.65 -19.87 6.42
N LYS A 61 17.07 -20.48 5.31
CA LYS A 61 17.10 -21.94 5.18
C LYS A 61 17.86 -22.46 6.41
N ILE A 62 17.15 -23.15 7.30
CA ILE A 62 17.81 -24.01 8.28
C ILE A 62 18.05 -25.29 7.49
N ASP A 63 19.26 -25.45 6.97
CA ASP A 63 19.70 -26.74 6.43
C ASP A 63 19.75 -27.72 7.62
N LEU A 64 18.72 -28.57 7.72
CA LEU A 64 18.68 -29.68 8.66
C LEU A 64 19.58 -30.80 8.10
N ALA A 65 20.89 -30.69 8.33
CA ALA A 65 21.80 -31.81 8.16
C ALA A 65 21.61 -32.76 9.36
N ALA A 66 20.85 -33.84 9.16
CA ALA A 66 20.85 -34.97 10.09
C ALA A 66 21.99 -35.92 9.69
N ALA A 67 22.94 -36.09 10.61
CA ALA A 67 24.00 -37.09 10.59
C ALA A 67 23.56 -38.34 11.36
#